data_AF-A0A7W7HEK0-F1
#
_entry.id   AF-A0A7W7HEK0-F1
#
_cell.length_a   1.000
_cell.length_b   1.000
_cell.length_c   1.000
_cell.angle_alpha   90.00
_cell.angle_beta   90.00
_cell.angle_gamma   90.00
#
_symmetry.space_group_name_H-M   'P 1'
#
loop_
_entity.id
_entity.type
_entity.pdbx_description
1 polymer ?
#
loop_
_entity_poly.entity_id
_entity_poly.type
_entity_poly.pdbx_seq_one_letter_code
_entity_poly.pdbx_strand_id
1 'polypeptide(L)'
;MSLPRSGDLVHITRAASVQFVYPFLFRIIRVHNWPTYEGWVWLDGYELGSDGNAVERRSIFVQIAGLRHSVADRARNGGPVNGRQRAPGPRQSPASPSTPKRQTQP
;
A
#
# COMPACT_ATOMS: atom_id res chain seq x y z
N MET A 1 7.03 4.25 -11.19
CA MET A 1 5.80 3.55 -10.73
C MET A 1 5.26 4.33 -9.52
N SER A 2 3.96 4.61 -9.45
CA SER A 2 3.39 5.30 -8.29
C SER A 2 3.22 4.31 -7.14
N LEU A 3 3.65 4.67 -5.93
CA LEU A 3 3.32 3.87 -4.75
C LEU A 3 1.82 4.01 -4.44
N PRO A 4 1.16 2.94 -3.97
CA PRO A 4 -0.21 3.01 -3.48
C PRO A 4 -0.28 3.97 -2.29
N ARG A 5 -1.37 4.74 -2.22
CA ARG A 5 -1.64 5.70 -1.13
C ARG A 5 -3.05 5.50 -0.58
N SER A 6 -3.29 5.98 0.64
CA SER A 6 -4.64 6.12 1.16
C SER A 6 -5.48 7.00 0.25
N GLY A 7 -6.71 6.59 -0.02
CA GLY A 7 -7.61 7.21 -0.98
C GLY A 7 -7.59 6.53 -2.35
N ASP A 8 -6.49 5.84 -2.71
CA ASP A 8 -6.34 5.27 -4.04
C ASP A 8 -7.37 4.16 -4.30
N LEU A 9 -7.95 4.20 -5.50
CA LEU A 9 -8.77 3.12 -6.04
C LEU A 9 -7.93 2.29 -7.00
N VAL A 10 -7.64 1.06 -6.59
CA VAL A 10 -6.80 0.11 -7.31
C VAL A 10 -7.60 -1.10 -7.76
N HIS A 11 -7.29 -1.62 -8.93
CA HIS A 11 -7.84 -2.88 -9.43
C HIS A 11 -6.92 -4.01 -8.98
N ILE A 12 -7.41 -4.83 -8.05
CA ILE A 12 -6.73 -6.02 -7.58
C ILE A 12 -6.97 -7.14 -8.58
N THR A 13 -5.90 -7.73 -9.07
CA THR A 13 -5.94 -8.84 -10.03
C THR A 13 -4.96 -9.92 -9.58
N ARG A 14 -4.98 -11.07 -10.25
CA ARG A 14 -4.02 -12.16 -10.01
C ARG A 14 -2.55 -11.72 -10.10
N ALA A 15 -2.25 -10.66 -10.86
CA ALA A 15 -0.89 -10.10 -10.95
C ALA A 15 -0.43 -9.45 -9.63
N ALA A 16 -1.37 -8.98 -8.79
CA ALA A 16 -1.07 -8.39 -7.49
C ALA A 16 -0.92 -9.45 -6.39
N SER A 17 -1.64 -10.56 -6.48
CA SER A 17 -1.41 -11.77 -5.66
C SER A 17 -2.19 -12.95 -6.26
N VAL A 18 -1.59 -14.14 -6.21
CA VAL A 18 -2.18 -15.38 -6.75
C VAL A 18 -3.48 -15.80 -6.07
N GLN A 19 -3.72 -15.31 -4.84
CA GLN A 19 -4.94 -15.59 -4.08
C GLN A 19 -6.18 -14.90 -4.67
N PHE A 20 -5.99 -13.85 -5.50
CA PHE A 20 -7.07 -13.08 -6.10
C PHE A 20 -7.32 -13.49 -7.55
N VAL A 21 -7.90 -14.69 -7.71
CA VAL A 21 -8.27 -15.24 -9.04
C VAL A 21 -9.38 -14.40 -9.70
N TYR A 22 -10.33 -13.91 -8.89
CA TYR A 22 -11.37 -12.99 -9.34
C TYR A 22 -10.91 -11.55 -9.14
N PRO A 23 -10.82 -10.74 -10.20
CA PRO A 23 -10.38 -9.36 -10.09
C PRO A 23 -11.50 -8.47 -9.50
N PHE A 24 -11.13 -7.54 -8.62
CA PHE A 24 -12.08 -6.65 -7.96
C PHE A 24 -11.47 -5.26 -7.70
N LEU A 25 -12.33 -4.27 -7.49
CA LEU A 25 -11.90 -2.91 -7.15
C LEU A 25 -11.71 -2.78 -5.65
N PHE A 26 -10.63 -2.12 -5.26
CA PHE A 26 -10.28 -1.94 -3.86
C PHE A 26 -9.91 -0.48 -3.59
N ARG A 27 -10.57 0.11 -2.60
CA ARG A 27 -10.27 1.47 -2.14
C ARG A 27 -9.40 1.41 -0.91
N ILE A 28 -8.18 1.91 -1.04
CA ILE A 28 -7.19 1.91 0.03
C ILE A 28 -7.56 2.97 1.06
N ILE A 29 -7.62 2.59 2.34
CA ILE A 29 -7.74 3.53 3.46
C ILE A 29 -6.43 3.65 4.22
N ARG A 30 -5.60 2.60 4.22
CA ARG A 30 -4.30 2.60 4.89
C ARG A 30 -3.32 1.73 4.12
N VAL A 31 -2.09 2.24 4.03
CA VAL A 31 -0.94 1.51 3.49
C VAL A 31 0.01 1.24 4.65
N HIS A 32 0.28 -0.02 4.91
CA HIS A 32 1.22 -0.44 5.94
C HIS A 32 2.60 -0.67 5.31
N ASN A 33 3.57 0.17 5.71
CA ASN A 33 4.98 0.08 5.31
C ASN A 33 5.74 -0.98 6.15
N TRP A 34 5.19 -2.18 6.33
CA TRP A 34 5.91 -3.22 7.06
C TRP A 34 7.04 -3.77 6.16
N PRO A 35 8.32 -3.69 6.56
CA PRO A 35 9.47 -3.97 5.68
C PRO A 35 9.70 -5.48 5.48
N THR A 36 8.66 -6.30 5.52
CA THR A 36 8.79 -7.75 5.57
C THR A 36 9.32 -8.32 4.25
N TYR A 37 8.92 -7.75 3.10
CA TYR A 37 9.37 -8.18 1.77
C TYR A 37 9.40 -7.02 0.78
N GLU A 38 10.49 -6.90 0.01
CA GLU A 38 10.67 -5.85 -0.98
C GLU A 38 9.62 -5.94 -2.11
N GLY A 39 8.95 -4.83 -2.40
CA GLY A 39 7.90 -4.77 -3.43
C GLY A 39 6.53 -5.33 -3.02
N TRP A 40 6.39 -5.82 -1.78
CA TRP A 40 5.10 -6.22 -1.21
C TRP A 40 4.61 -5.20 -0.19
N VAL A 41 3.29 -5.08 -0.09
CA VAL A 41 2.67 -4.12 0.81
C VAL A 41 1.37 -4.66 1.39
N TRP A 42 1.13 -4.30 2.64
CA TRP A 42 -0.14 -4.54 3.31
C TRP A 42 -1.06 -3.35 3.05
N LEU A 43 -2.23 -3.61 2.47
CA LEU A 43 -3.25 -2.61 2.23
C LEU A 43 -4.47 -2.92 3.07
N ASP A 44 -4.93 -1.94 3.83
CA ASP A 44 -6.30 -1.96 4.35
C ASP A 44 -7.18 -1.11 3.47
N GLY A 45 -8.40 -1.57 3.25
CA GLY A 45 -9.33 -0.88 2.38
C GLY A 45 -10.67 -1.56 2.30
N TYR A 46 -11.48 -1.07 1.38
CA TYR A 46 -12.80 -1.61 1.09
C TYR A 46 -12.81 -2.22 -0.31
N GLU A 47 -13.31 -3.44 -0.41
CA GLU A 47 -13.77 -4.01 -1.67
C GLU A 47 -15.00 -3.23 -2.14
N LEU A 48 -14.97 -2.81 -3.41
CA LEU A 48 -16.06 -2.06 -4.01
C LEU A 48 -16.93 -3.00 -4.84
N GLY A 49 -18.24 -2.88 -4.65
CA GLY A 49 -19.25 -3.53 -5.48
C GLY A 49 -19.33 -2.89 -6.86
N SER A 50 -20.13 -3.49 -7.73
CA SER A 50 -20.39 -3.01 -9.09
C SER A 50 -21.01 -1.60 -9.13
N ASP A 51 -21.66 -1.20 -8.03
CA ASP A 51 -22.26 0.11 -7.79
C ASP A 51 -21.25 1.15 -7.26
N GLY A 52 -20.01 0.74 -6.98
CA GLY A 52 -18.96 1.57 -6.40
C GLY A 52 -19.08 1.78 -4.89
N ASN A 53 -20.01 1.10 -4.22
CA ASN A 53 -20.15 1.15 -2.77
C ASN A 53 -19.17 0.20 -2.08
N ALA A 54 -18.74 0.57 -0.88
CA ALA A 54 -17.92 -0.28 -0.03
C ALA A 54 -18.75 -1.47 0.45
N VAL A 55 -18.42 -2.67 -0.06
CA VAL A 55 -19.11 -3.91 0.28
C VAL A 55 -18.49 -4.53 1.53
N GLU A 56 -17.17 -4.66 1.56
CA GLU A 56 -16.47 -5.29 2.67
C GLU A 56 -15.13 -4.61 2.97
N ARG A 57 -14.75 -4.53 4.24
CA ARG A 57 -13.43 -4.07 4.66
C ARG A 57 -12.47 -5.24 4.80
N ARG A 58 -11.33 -5.18 4.10
CA ARG A 58 -10.31 -6.23 4.12
C ARG A 58 -8.90 -5.68 4.28
N SER A 59 -8.03 -6.52 4.83
CA SER A 59 -6.59 -6.34 4.88
C SER A 59 -5.95 -7.34 3.92
N ILE A 60 -5.26 -6.85 2.90
CA ILE A 60 -4.69 -7.69 1.83
C ILE A 60 -3.18 -7.49 1.73
N PHE A 61 -2.47 -8.56 1.38
CA PHE A 61 -1.03 -8.53 1.10
C PHE A 61 -0.80 -8.70 -0.40
N VAL A 62 -0.25 -7.67 -1.03
CA VAL A 62 -0.17 -7.58 -2.50
C VAL A 62 1.19 -7.06 -2.96
N GLN A 63 1.58 -7.45 -4.17
CA GLN A 63 2.76 -6.96 -4.84
C GLN A 63 2.45 -5.65 -5.58
N ILE A 64 3.23 -4.61 -5.30
CA ILE A 64 3.04 -3.26 -5.86
C ILE A 64 3.12 -3.28 -7.39
N ALA A 65 4.00 -4.10 -7.96
CA ALA A 65 4.19 -4.23 -9.41
C ALA A 65 2.93 -4.72 -10.14
N GLY A 66 2.05 -5.47 -9.45
CA GLY A 66 0.80 -6.00 -10.00
C GLY A 66 -0.41 -5.09 -9.82
N LEU A 67 -0.27 -3.97 -9.10
CA LEU A 67 -1.37 -3.04 -8.83
C LEU A 67 -1.66 -2.16 -10.05
N ARG A 68 -2.93 -2.08 -10.43
CA ARG A 68 -3.39 -1.20 -11.51
C ARG A 68 -4.22 -0.06 -10.92
N HIS A 69 -3.66 1.14 -10.91
CA HIS A 69 -4.33 2.33 -10.40
C HIS A 69 -5.38 2.84 -11.39
N SER A 70 -6.54 3.27 -10.91
CA SER A 70 -7.52 3.94 -11.76
C SER A 70 -7.03 5.35 -12.14
N VAL A 71 -7.13 5.70 -13.42
CA VAL A 71 -6.58 6.96 -13.98
C VAL A 71 -7.27 8.20 -13.37
N ALA A 72 -8.58 8.11 -13.12
CA ALA A 72 -9.37 9.18 -12.53
C ALA A 72 -8.93 9.50 -11.10
N ASP A 73 -8.51 8.50 -10.34
CA ASP A 73 -8.08 8.69 -8.96
C ASP A 73 -6.62 9.16 -8.87
N ARG A 74 -5.76 8.66 -9.75
CA ARG A 74 -4.39 9.16 -9.90
C ARG A 74 -4.34 10.67 -10.18
N ALA A 75 -5.27 11.19 -10.97
CA ALA A 75 -5.36 12.62 -11.26
C ALA A 75 -5.78 13.45 -10.03
N ARG A 76 -6.63 12.88 -9.14
CA ARG A 76 -7.08 13.54 -7.90
C ARG A 76 -5.98 13.56 -6.83
N ASN A 77 -5.29 12.45 -6.64
CA ASN A 77 -4.21 12.33 -5.63
C ASN A 77 -2.84 12.80 -6.14
N GLY A 78 -2.71 13.01 -7.45
CA GLY A 78 -1.52 13.49 -8.15
C GLY A 78 -1.53 14.98 -8.47
N GLY A 79 -2.18 15.81 -7.62
CA GLY A 79 -2.14 17.26 -7.76
C GLY A 79 -0.71 17.76 -7.99
N PRO A 80 -0.52 18.82 -8.80
CA PRO A 80 0.80 19.23 -9.26
C PRO A 80 1.72 19.45 -8.06
N VAL A 81 2.81 18.69 -8.02
CA VAL A 81 3.90 18.86 -7.05
C VAL A 81 4.60 20.20 -7.31
N ASN A 82 3.94 21.30 -6.93
CA ASN A 82 4.48 22.63 -7.10
C ASN A 82 5.51 22.91 -5.99
N GLY A 83 6.75 22.47 -6.23
CA GLY A 83 7.93 23.33 -6.19
C GLY A 83 8.30 24.12 -4.94
N ARG A 84 7.74 23.89 -3.74
CA ARG A 84 8.28 24.49 -2.51
C ARG A 84 9.10 23.48 -1.71
N GLN A 85 10.35 23.34 -2.15
CA GLN A 85 11.46 22.99 -1.29
C GLN A 85 11.39 23.86 -0.02
N ARG A 86 10.97 23.29 1.11
CA ARG A 86 11.43 23.77 2.42
C ARG A 86 12.65 22.92 2.76
N ALA A 87 13.75 23.64 3.00
CA ALA A 87 15.11 23.17 3.22
C ALA A 87 15.24 22.09 4.34
N PRO A 88 16.37 21.37 4.41
CA PRO A 88 16.51 20.21 5.30
C PRO A 88 16.66 20.66 6.77
N GLY A 89 15.86 20.08 7.66
CA GLY A 89 16.07 20.14 9.11
C GLY A 89 16.70 18.82 9.59
N PRO A 90 17.71 18.82 10.48
CA PRO A 90 18.43 17.61 10.82
C PRO A 90 17.71 16.76 11.87
N ARG A 91 17.89 15.44 11.69
CA ARG A 91 18.08 14.42 12.73
C ARG A 91 16.87 14.10 13.62
N GLN A 92 16.34 12.88 13.44
CA GLN A 92 15.99 11.97 14.54
C GLN A 92 15.75 10.55 14.00
N SER A 93 16.68 9.65 14.28
CA SER A 93 16.49 8.20 14.17
C SER A 93 15.67 7.72 15.38
N PRO A 94 14.67 6.86 15.21
CA PRO A 94 14.20 6.01 16.29
C PRO A 94 14.52 4.54 15.99
N ALA A 95 15.35 4.01 16.88
CA ALA A 95 15.45 2.63 17.38
C ALA A 95 14.63 1.53 16.66
N SER A 96 15.37 0.53 16.17
CA SER A 96 14.88 -0.78 15.75
C SER A 96 14.16 -1.52 16.89
N PRO A 97 12.97 -2.11 16.66
CA PRO A 97 12.39 -3.05 17.60
C PRO A 97 13.12 -4.39 17.53
N SER A 98 13.49 -4.86 18.71
CA SER A 98 14.21 -6.10 19.01
C SER A 98 13.44 -7.35 18.56
N THR A 99 14.08 -8.23 17.79
CA THR A 99 13.65 -9.61 17.62
C THR A 99 14.50 -10.51 18.52
N PRO A 100 13.92 -11.38 19.37
CA PRO A 100 14.71 -12.30 20.16
C PRO A 100 15.17 -13.48 19.28
N LYS A 101 16.47 -13.76 19.25
CA LYS A 101 16.99 -15.06 18.80
C LYS A 101 17.88 -15.70 19.86
N ARG A 102 17.50 -16.93 20.14
CA ARG A 102 18.04 -17.98 21.01
C ARG A 102 19.44 -18.48 20.56
N GLN A 103 20.17 -19.12 21.49
CA GLN A 103 21.41 -19.93 21.38
C GLN A 103 22.74 -19.18 21.67
N THR A 104 23.76 -19.68 22.39
CA THR A 104 24.08 -20.93 23.11
C THR A 104 25.43 -20.72 23.84
N GLN A 105 25.53 -21.05 25.14
CA GLN A 105 26.70 -21.55 25.93
C GLN A 105 28.09 -20.84 25.87
N PRO A 106 29.10 -21.16 26.71
CA PRO A 106 29.46 -22.41 27.41
C PRO A 106 28.91 -22.61 28.82
#